data_AF-A0A925VF52-F1
#
_entry.id   AF-A0A925VF52-F1
#
_cell.length_a   1.000
_cell.length_b   1.000
_cell.length_c   1.000
_cell.angle_alpha   90.00
_cell.angle_beta   90.00
_cell.angle_gamma   90.00
#
_symmetry.space_group_name_H-M   'P 1'
#
loop_
_entity.id
_entity.type
_entity.pdbx_description
1 polymer ?
#
loop_
_entity_poly.entity_id
_entity_poly.type
_entity_poly.pdbx_seq_one_letter_code
_entity_poly.pdbx_strand_id
1 'polypeptide(L)'
;MLAPLVGVGVVSTLGALVSVTEPERPSIVEKDLVPLERPHSRGLRPAAPPFGQTVVLPENSPLQANEHYGFVIRGNPRGINFAKLDVERNVVLLPAWVVAGETHEVIFRSKDKALANLGSWDVRVPCNREVISNRAGEVVKLTPINPELKFSQLIAYYELDNKPYVPLSDFHFVGKVAVAQSNDATLGEHLAMFEAEAENRPFAPDLHEFFRTGFRGPYADVGEGRPPWGFVGIDGFTAEPGTKLDLRLPASPRGEPFVRLNRVGGAEAPPWTSLVGARELVVQHETDPGLDIVIPVDPELDGFRVRLRPRDPEWADFRKLTNMAGYKKVPFVRVPDQDFVAEVHGDARLEPRFAGRTTLVPLHELGEPQGPYGEFLPYAPHPAELVALGMHGPVLARDGSAKIGGRLHDGAPSWVRGLGIAALLLLGIASIAAWPVLLHEDEGQRRVIGVALAAAVVSGGLCTWAVAYGIASIGSALAIVCGGAAVLSRLGAIRRLRD
;
A
#
# COMPACT_ATOMS: atom_id res chain seq x y z
N MET A 1 -6.47 -44.00 17.36
CA MET A 1 -5.63 -43.17 16.46
C MET A 1 -6.41 -42.34 15.43
N LEU A 2 -7.70 -42.61 15.14
CA LEU A 2 -8.48 -41.84 14.15
C LEU A 2 -9.08 -40.50 14.65
N ALA A 3 -9.25 -40.33 15.96
CA ALA A 3 -9.89 -39.13 16.54
C ALA A 3 -9.13 -37.79 16.34
N PRO A 4 -7.80 -37.69 16.49
CA PRO A 4 -7.08 -36.43 16.24
C PRO A 4 -7.08 -36.03 14.75
N LEU A 5 -7.14 -37.01 13.83
CA LEU A 5 -7.23 -36.76 12.39
C LEU A 5 -8.58 -36.17 11.96
N VAL A 6 -9.68 -36.57 12.62
CA VAL A 6 -11.02 -36.02 12.34
C VAL A 6 -11.17 -34.60 12.90
N GLY A 7 -10.62 -34.32 14.09
CA GLY A 7 -10.62 -32.97 14.67
C GLY A 7 -9.81 -31.98 13.82
N VAL A 8 -8.62 -32.39 13.37
CA VAL A 8 -7.80 -31.58 12.44
C VAL A 8 -8.49 -31.44 11.09
N GLY A 9 -9.11 -32.50 10.58
CA GLY A 9 -9.83 -32.50 9.31
C GLY A 9 -11.04 -31.55 9.27
N VAL A 10 -11.82 -31.48 10.35
CA VAL A 10 -12.99 -30.59 10.45
C VAL A 10 -12.57 -29.13 10.64
N VAL A 11 -11.54 -28.86 11.45
CA VAL A 11 -11.02 -27.50 11.65
C VAL A 11 -10.36 -26.98 10.36
N SER A 12 -9.65 -27.83 9.62
CA SER A 12 -9.04 -27.45 8.33
C SER A 12 -10.06 -27.28 7.21
N THR A 13 -11.11 -28.10 7.13
CA THR A 13 -12.20 -27.90 6.14
C THR A 13 -13.07 -26.69 6.47
N LEU A 14 -13.37 -26.41 7.74
CA LEU A 14 -14.04 -25.16 8.13
C LEU A 14 -13.16 -23.94 7.86
N GLY A 15 -11.85 -24.02 8.13
CA GLY A 15 -10.89 -22.99 7.78
C GLY A 15 -10.84 -22.71 6.27
N ALA A 16 -10.86 -23.76 5.45
CA ALA A 16 -10.89 -23.67 3.99
C ALA A 16 -12.23 -23.14 3.43
N LEU A 17 -13.37 -23.48 4.05
CA LEU A 17 -14.68 -22.98 3.62
C LEU A 17 -14.87 -21.49 3.96
N VAL A 18 -14.30 -21.06 5.08
CA VAL A 18 -14.31 -19.67 5.57
C VAL A 18 -13.47 -18.76 4.67
N SER A 19 -12.36 -19.24 4.12
CA SER A 19 -11.52 -18.48 3.19
C SER A 19 -12.11 -18.38 1.76
N VAL A 20 -12.92 -19.34 1.32
CA VAL A 20 -13.54 -19.33 -0.03
C VAL A 20 -14.76 -18.41 -0.13
N THR A 21 -15.33 -17.96 1.00
CA THR A 21 -16.60 -17.20 1.06
C THR A 21 -16.45 -15.79 1.65
N GLU A 22 -15.23 -15.26 1.76
CA GLU A 22 -15.02 -13.93 2.33
C GLU A 22 -15.54 -12.85 1.37
N PRO A 23 -16.58 -12.06 1.73
CA PRO A 23 -16.94 -10.89 0.95
C PRO A 23 -15.77 -9.90 0.97
N GLU A 24 -15.50 -9.25 -0.16
CA GLU A 24 -14.56 -8.13 -0.23
C GLU A 24 -14.91 -7.13 0.87
N ARG A 25 -13.98 -6.94 1.82
CA ARG A 25 -14.19 -5.95 2.87
C ARG A 25 -13.92 -4.58 2.26
N PRO A 26 -14.83 -3.60 2.46
CA PRO A 26 -14.54 -2.25 2.04
C PRO A 26 -13.32 -1.73 2.79
N SER A 27 -12.49 -0.98 2.07
CA SER A 27 -11.36 -0.24 2.65
C SER A 27 -11.83 0.61 3.82
N ILE A 28 -11.03 0.68 4.90
CA ILE A 28 -11.31 1.57 6.05
C ILE A 28 -10.77 2.99 5.83
N VAL A 29 -10.13 3.23 4.69
CA VAL A 29 -9.57 4.53 4.31
C VAL A 29 -9.96 4.93 2.89
N GLU A 30 -9.90 6.22 2.60
CA GLU A 30 -9.91 6.78 1.27
C GLU A 30 -8.75 6.25 0.43
N LYS A 31 -8.94 6.23 -0.89
CA LYS A 31 -7.95 5.70 -1.82
C LYS A 31 -6.64 6.50 -1.81
N ASP A 32 -6.73 7.82 -1.66
CA ASP A 32 -5.59 8.71 -1.82
C ASP A 32 -4.85 8.94 -0.51
N LEU A 33 -3.52 8.86 -0.56
CA LEU A 33 -2.65 9.28 0.53
C LEU A 33 -2.41 10.79 0.45
N VAL A 34 -2.52 11.49 1.58
CA VAL A 34 -2.37 12.95 1.64
C VAL A 34 -1.12 13.36 2.44
N PRO A 35 -0.37 14.39 2.00
CA PRO A 35 0.68 14.97 2.81
C PRO A 35 0.08 15.66 4.04
N LEU A 36 0.64 15.40 5.23
CA LEU A 36 0.16 16.00 6.48
C LEU A 36 0.86 17.32 6.81
N GLU A 37 1.90 17.69 6.06
CA GLU A 37 2.54 18.99 6.18
C GLU A 37 1.76 20.03 5.36
N ARG A 38 1.25 21.09 6.02
CA ARG A 38 0.47 22.15 5.38
C ARG A 38 1.35 23.38 5.11
N PRO A 39 1.43 23.86 3.85
CA PRO A 39 2.22 25.04 3.56
C PRO A 39 1.60 26.25 4.24
N HIS A 40 2.44 27.11 4.81
CA HIS A 40 2.04 28.39 5.40
C HIS A 40 1.88 29.45 4.30
N SER A 41 1.02 29.16 3.32
CA SER A 41 0.86 29.95 2.10
C SER A 41 -0.51 29.77 1.46
N ARG A 42 -1.06 30.86 0.92
CA ARG A 42 -2.22 30.91 0.02
C ARG A 42 -1.83 31.05 -1.45
N GLY A 43 -0.53 31.13 -1.74
CA GLY A 43 0.01 31.30 -3.07
C GLY A 43 1.08 32.38 -3.15
N LEU A 44 1.55 32.61 -4.38
CA LEU A 44 2.56 33.61 -4.68
C LEU A 44 1.93 34.83 -5.35
N ARG A 45 2.49 36.00 -5.06
CA ARG A 45 2.11 37.26 -5.72
C ARG A 45 3.35 38.00 -6.19
N PRO A 46 3.30 38.66 -7.37
CA PRO A 46 4.31 39.63 -7.74
C PRO A 46 4.40 40.72 -6.68
N ALA A 47 5.61 41.12 -6.34
CA ALA A 47 5.87 42.23 -5.43
C ALA A 47 6.70 43.30 -6.15
N ALA A 48 6.53 44.56 -5.75
CA ALA A 48 7.36 45.63 -6.25
C ALA A 48 8.85 45.36 -5.90
N PRO A 49 9.80 45.85 -6.71
CA PRO A 49 11.22 45.81 -6.36
C PRO A 49 11.45 46.38 -4.93
N PRO A 50 12.37 45.78 -4.14
CA PRO A 50 13.36 44.77 -4.53
C PRO A 50 12.85 43.31 -4.49
N PHE A 51 11.63 43.05 -4.03
CA PHE A 51 11.23 41.71 -3.58
C PHE A 51 10.83 40.73 -4.69
N GLY A 52 10.42 41.21 -5.87
CA GLY A 52 10.08 40.38 -7.04
C GLY A 52 8.80 39.55 -6.91
N GLN A 53 8.76 38.60 -5.96
CA GLN A 53 7.56 37.83 -5.58
C GLN A 53 7.52 37.60 -4.06
N THR A 54 6.32 37.63 -3.49
CA THR A 54 6.04 37.36 -2.08
C THR A 54 5.15 36.13 -1.91
N VAL A 55 5.28 35.47 -0.76
CA VAL A 55 4.35 34.42 -0.33
C VAL A 55 3.21 35.08 0.42
N VAL A 56 1.98 34.87 -0.04
CA VAL A 56 0.77 35.35 0.64
C VAL A 56 0.47 34.41 1.80
N LEU A 57 0.40 34.96 3.02
CA LEU A 57 0.12 34.17 4.21
C LEU A 57 -1.39 33.88 4.37
N PRO A 58 -1.77 32.81 5.10
CA PRO A 58 -3.15 32.54 5.48
C PRO A 58 -3.83 33.74 6.17
N GLU A 59 -5.14 33.92 5.99
CA GLU A 59 -5.90 35.02 6.63
C GLU A 59 -5.85 34.95 8.16
N ASN A 60 -5.88 33.73 8.67
CA ASN A 60 -5.77 33.39 10.08
C ASN A 60 -4.32 33.07 10.49
N SER A 61 -3.32 33.58 9.76
CA SER A 61 -1.92 33.40 10.11
C SER A 61 -1.66 33.96 11.52
N PRO A 62 -1.04 33.18 12.43
CA PRO A 62 -0.68 33.68 13.76
C PRO A 62 0.56 34.60 13.71
N LEU A 63 1.21 34.71 12.55
CA LEU A 63 2.43 35.50 12.38
C LEU A 63 2.12 36.99 12.36
N GLN A 64 2.94 37.76 13.07
CA GLN A 64 2.81 39.21 13.18
C GLN A 64 3.63 39.95 12.13
N ALA A 65 3.13 41.09 11.66
CA ALA A 65 3.85 41.95 10.73
C ALA A 65 5.12 42.56 11.38
N ASN A 66 6.15 42.77 10.56
CA ASN A 66 7.48 43.26 10.91
C ASN A 66 8.35 42.32 11.75
N GLU A 67 7.88 41.11 12.01
CA GLU A 67 8.63 40.07 12.71
C GLU A 67 9.34 39.12 11.73
N HIS A 68 10.32 38.39 12.27
CA HIS A 68 11.12 37.40 11.53
C HIS A 68 10.85 36.00 12.06
N TYR A 69 10.67 35.04 11.15
CA TYR A 69 10.39 33.65 11.49
C TYR A 69 11.25 32.72 10.65
N GLY A 70 11.61 31.57 11.23
CA GLY A 70 12.26 30.48 10.51
C GLY A 70 11.26 29.77 9.60
N PHE A 71 11.65 29.54 8.36
CA PHE A 71 10.88 28.79 7.39
C PHE A 71 11.74 27.76 6.67
N VAL A 72 11.08 26.69 6.25
CA VAL A 72 11.68 25.64 5.43
C VAL A 72 10.89 25.44 4.15
N ILE A 73 11.61 25.27 3.04
CA ILE A 73 11.06 24.88 1.74
C ILE A 73 11.55 23.47 1.45
N ARG A 74 10.62 22.54 1.28
CA ARG A 74 10.92 21.11 1.20
C ARG A 74 11.34 20.71 -0.19
N GLY A 75 12.49 20.06 -0.28
CA GLY A 75 12.98 19.42 -1.49
C GLY A 75 12.05 18.29 -1.91
N ASN A 76 11.97 18.06 -3.23
CA ASN A 76 11.26 16.90 -3.76
C ASN A 76 12.19 15.67 -3.67
N PRO A 77 11.81 14.60 -2.92
CA PRO A 77 12.65 13.41 -2.79
C PRO A 77 12.85 12.67 -4.11
N ARG A 78 11.98 12.90 -5.10
CA ARG A 78 12.09 12.38 -6.48
C ARG A 78 12.82 13.32 -7.42
N GLY A 79 13.51 14.31 -6.84
CA GLY A 79 14.34 15.27 -7.52
C GLY A 79 13.59 16.31 -8.35
N ILE A 80 14.38 17.27 -8.81
CA ILE A 80 13.95 18.44 -9.57
C ILE A 80 14.72 18.50 -10.89
N ASN A 81 14.01 18.86 -11.95
CA ASN A 81 14.58 18.97 -13.29
C ASN A 81 15.10 20.39 -13.55
N PHE A 82 16.32 20.64 -13.08
CA PHE A 82 17.08 21.86 -13.36
C PHE A 82 18.51 21.56 -13.85
N ALA A 83 18.98 20.34 -13.62
CA ALA A 83 20.29 19.89 -14.05
C ALA A 83 20.31 19.63 -15.56
N LYS A 84 21.50 19.71 -16.15
CA LYS A 84 21.72 19.42 -17.56
C LYS A 84 22.54 18.16 -17.71
N LEU A 85 22.07 17.25 -18.55
CA LEU A 85 22.81 16.06 -18.95
C LEU A 85 23.74 16.42 -20.13
N ASP A 86 25.05 16.26 -19.93
CA ASP A 86 26.05 16.25 -20.99
C ASP A 86 26.28 14.79 -21.39
N VAL A 87 25.64 14.38 -22.49
CA VAL A 87 25.66 12.99 -22.98
C VAL A 87 27.05 12.58 -23.47
N GLU A 88 27.80 13.50 -24.07
CA GLU A 88 29.14 13.21 -24.62
C GLU A 88 30.13 12.91 -23.51
N ARG A 89 30.05 13.66 -22.41
CA ARG A 89 30.92 13.49 -21.24
C ARG A 89 30.36 12.51 -20.21
N ASN A 90 29.11 12.07 -20.37
CA ASN A 90 28.40 11.20 -19.42
C ASN A 90 28.33 11.80 -18.01
N VAL A 91 28.02 13.10 -17.90
CA VAL A 91 27.93 13.82 -16.63
C VAL A 91 26.64 14.62 -16.55
N VAL A 92 26.18 14.86 -15.32
CA VAL A 92 25.09 15.79 -15.02
C VAL A 92 25.66 17.01 -14.32
N LEU A 93 25.30 18.20 -14.81
CA LEU A 93 25.79 19.48 -14.32
C LEU A 93 24.64 20.29 -13.72
N LEU A 94 24.87 20.90 -12.57
CA LEU A 94 23.91 21.75 -11.89
C LEU A 94 24.62 22.89 -11.14
N PRO A 95 24.00 24.07 -10.97
CA PRO A 95 24.53 25.12 -10.11
C PRO A 95 24.95 24.59 -8.73
N ALA A 96 26.07 25.08 -8.19
CA ALA A 96 26.55 24.69 -6.87
C ALA A 96 25.76 25.35 -5.72
N TRP A 97 24.43 25.33 -5.81
CA TRP A 97 23.56 25.85 -4.76
C TRP A 97 23.78 25.11 -3.44
N VAL A 98 23.52 25.79 -2.33
CA VAL A 98 23.61 25.21 -0.98
C VAL A 98 22.75 23.95 -0.84
N VAL A 99 21.58 23.93 -1.48
CA VAL A 99 20.65 22.79 -1.51
C VAL A 99 21.14 21.59 -2.35
N ALA A 100 22.20 21.78 -3.12
CA ALA A 100 22.90 20.72 -3.87
C ALA A 100 24.16 20.21 -3.13
N GLY A 101 24.35 20.63 -1.88
CA GLY A 101 25.52 20.30 -1.06
C GLY A 101 25.71 18.80 -0.85
N GLU A 102 24.61 18.07 -0.67
CA GLU A 102 24.60 16.65 -0.27
C GLU A 102 24.07 15.71 -1.36
N THR A 103 23.95 16.22 -2.59
CA THR A 103 23.41 15.43 -3.70
C THR A 103 24.44 14.42 -4.21
N HIS A 104 24.09 13.13 -4.14
CA HIS A 104 24.92 12.02 -4.61
C HIS A 104 24.24 11.11 -5.63
N GLU A 105 23.14 11.54 -6.23
CA GLU A 105 22.41 10.72 -7.20
C GLU A 105 21.73 11.54 -8.29
N VAL A 106 21.46 10.87 -9.41
CA VAL A 106 20.68 11.39 -10.53
C VAL A 106 19.50 10.46 -10.76
N ILE A 107 18.31 11.04 -10.88
CA ILE A 107 17.06 10.32 -11.05
C ILE A 107 16.55 10.53 -12.47
N PHE A 108 16.20 9.43 -13.14
CA PHE A 108 15.52 9.45 -14.43
C PHE A 108 14.13 8.85 -14.29
N ARG A 109 13.14 9.51 -14.88
CA ARG A 109 11.74 9.07 -14.84
C ARG A 109 11.38 8.36 -16.13
N SER A 110 10.37 7.49 -16.06
CA SER A 110 9.82 6.85 -17.26
C SER A 110 9.36 7.88 -18.29
N LYS A 111 9.53 7.58 -19.58
CA LYS A 111 8.97 8.37 -20.69
C LYS A 111 7.44 8.26 -20.75
N ASP A 112 6.88 7.17 -20.23
CA ASP A 112 5.43 7.00 -20.06
C ASP A 112 4.95 7.90 -18.92
N LYS A 113 4.04 8.83 -19.22
CA LYS A 113 3.49 9.80 -18.26
C LYS A 113 2.74 9.15 -17.10
N ALA A 114 2.08 8.01 -17.30
CA ALA A 114 1.39 7.31 -16.23
C ALA A 114 2.39 6.80 -15.19
N LEU A 115 3.50 6.24 -15.67
CA LEU A 115 4.57 5.70 -14.83
C LEU A 115 5.50 6.80 -14.28
N ALA A 116 5.66 7.91 -15.00
CA ALA A 116 6.51 9.04 -14.57
C ALA A 116 6.04 9.67 -13.25
N ASN A 117 4.76 9.52 -12.91
CA ASN A 117 4.22 10.00 -11.64
C ASN A 117 4.41 9.02 -10.48
N LEU A 118 4.92 7.81 -10.73
CA LEU A 118 5.09 6.76 -9.74
C LEU A 118 6.57 6.59 -9.38
N GLY A 119 6.94 6.88 -8.14
CA GLY A 119 8.34 6.80 -7.67
C GLY A 119 8.95 5.41 -7.82
N SER A 120 8.13 4.36 -7.74
CA SER A 120 8.53 2.97 -7.95
C SER A 120 9.13 2.70 -9.34
N TRP A 121 8.80 3.52 -10.33
CA TRP A 121 9.33 3.45 -11.70
C TRP A 121 10.44 4.45 -11.99
N ASP A 122 10.94 5.17 -10.98
CA ASP A 122 12.14 5.97 -11.17
C ASP A 122 13.38 5.08 -11.27
N VAL A 123 14.42 5.59 -11.92
CA VAL A 123 15.75 4.98 -11.98
C VAL A 123 16.71 5.94 -11.29
N ARG A 124 17.23 5.55 -10.13
CA ARG A 124 18.17 6.34 -9.33
C ARG A 124 19.60 5.86 -9.54
N VAL A 125 20.44 6.69 -10.12
CA VAL A 125 21.83 6.38 -10.42
C VAL A 125 22.74 7.04 -9.39
N PRO A 126 23.46 6.28 -8.56
CA PRO A 126 24.41 6.85 -7.61
C PRO A 126 25.61 7.46 -8.36
N CYS A 127 26.04 8.64 -7.90
CA CYS A 127 27.03 9.47 -8.57
C CYS A 127 28.09 10.01 -7.60
N ASN A 128 29.33 10.07 -8.07
CA ASN A 128 30.38 10.89 -7.47
C ASN A 128 30.06 12.37 -7.69
N ARG A 129 30.27 13.16 -6.65
CA ARG A 129 30.03 14.61 -6.63
C ARG A 129 31.35 15.36 -6.65
N GLU A 130 31.52 16.25 -7.62
CA GLU A 130 32.67 17.15 -7.72
C GLU A 130 32.18 18.60 -7.88
N VAL A 131 32.73 19.53 -7.11
CA VAL A 131 32.51 20.96 -7.36
C VAL A 131 33.60 21.45 -8.30
N ILE A 132 33.21 22.00 -9.44
CA ILE A 132 34.12 22.57 -10.43
C ILE A 132 33.85 24.07 -10.55
N SER A 133 34.91 24.87 -10.47
CA SER A 133 34.83 26.30 -10.72
C SER A 133 35.05 26.58 -12.21
N ASN A 134 34.16 27.36 -12.83
CA ASN A 134 34.31 27.83 -14.20
C ASN A 134 34.13 29.36 -14.27
N ARG A 135 34.26 29.96 -15.47
CA ARG A 135 34.12 31.41 -15.65
C ARG A 135 32.74 31.98 -15.27
N ALA A 136 31.70 31.14 -15.25
CA ALA A 136 30.33 31.49 -14.92
C ALA A 136 29.96 31.19 -13.45
N GLY A 137 30.89 30.66 -12.66
CA GLY A 137 30.69 30.31 -11.25
C GLY A 137 30.99 28.85 -10.93
N GLU A 138 30.60 28.43 -9.74
CA GLU A 138 30.75 27.05 -9.28
C GLU A 138 29.59 26.19 -9.76
N VAL A 139 29.93 25.00 -10.26
CA VAL A 139 28.98 24.01 -10.77
C VAL A 139 29.28 22.69 -10.08
N VAL A 140 28.23 21.99 -9.64
CA VAL A 140 28.35 20.60 -9.21
C VAL A 140 28.28 19.72 -10.45
N LYS A 141 29.24 18.80 -10.54
CA LYS A 141 29.33 17.75 -11.54
C LYS A 141 29.05 16.41 -10.87
N LEU A 142 28.05 15.71 -11.39
CA LEU A 142 27.66 14.37 -10.99
C LEU A 142 28.08 13.38 -12.07
N THR A 143 28.88 12.39 -11.69
CA THR A 143 29.36 11.32 -12.58
C THR A 143 28.97 9.97 -11.99
N PRO A 144 28.42 9.01 -12.76
CA PRO A 144 28.06 7.69 -12.21
C PRO A 144 29.21 7.05 -11.44
N ILE A 145 28.90 6.43 -10.29
CA ILE A 145 29.91 5.68 -9.50
C ILE A 145 30.40 4.48 -10.32
N ASN A 146 29.50 3.78 -11.02
CA ASN A 146 29.87 2.73 -11.95
C ASN A 146 30.41 3.34 -13.28
N PRO A 147 31.70 3.19 -13.61
CA PRO A 147 32.30 3.82 -14.79
C PRO A 147 31.80 3.23 -16.12
N GLU A 148 31.28 2.00 -16.10
CA GLU A 148 30.72 1.31 -17.26
C GLU A 148 29.31 1.82 -17.60
N LEU A 149 28.61 2.42 -16.62
CA LEU A 149 27.26 2.93 -16.81
C LEU A 149 27.29 4.21 -17.65
N LYS A 150 26.65 4.16 -18.82
CA LYS A 150 26.37 5.34 -19.66
C LYS A 150 24.92 5.76 -19.54
N PHE A 151 24.66 7.02 -19.18
CA PHE A 151 23.30 7.56 -19.04
C PHE A 151 22.49 7.41 -20.33
N SER A 152 23.10 7.62 -21.51
CA SER A 152 22.40 7.45 -22.80
C SER A 152 21.92 6.03 -23.03
N GLN A 153 22.74 5.02 -22.70
CA GLN A 153 22.38 3.62 -22.81
C GLN A 153 21.29 3.25 -21.80
N LEU A 154 21.41 3.73 -20.56
CA LEU A 154 20.41 3.56 -19.51
C LEU A 154 19.04 4.11 -19.92
N ILE A 155 19.01 5.36 -20.41
CA ILE A 155 17.80 6.05 -20.88
C ILE A 155 17.15 5.25 -22.01
N ALA A 156 17.95 4.78 -22.97
CA ALA A 156 17.44 3.99 -24.08
C ALA A 156 16.89 2.62 -23.63
N TYR A 157 17.61 1.93 -22.74
CA TYR A 157 17.28 0.58 -22.27
C TYR A 157 16.00 0.53 -21.44
N TYR A 158 15.84 1.46 -20.49
CA TYR A 158 14.67 1.52 -19.59
C TYR A 158 13.55 2.44 -20.07
N GLU A 159 13.70 3.02 -21.27
CA GLU A 159 12.71 3.90 -21.90
C GLU A 159 12.39 5.14 -21.05
N LEU A 160 13.44 5.83 -20.62
CA LEU A 160 13.35 6.97 -19.70
C LEU A 160 13.26 8.29 -20.48
N ASP A 161 12.77 9.34 -19.81
CA ASP A 161 12.95 10.72 -20.27
C ASP A 161 14.44 11.11 -20.15
N ASN A 162 14.94 11.95 -21.06
CA ASN A 162 16.34 12.37 -21.07
C ASN A 162 16.65 13.51 -20.10
N LYS A 163 15.64 14.03 -19.39
CA LYS A 163 15.78 15.09 -18.40
C LYS A 163 16.21 14.49 -17.05
N PRO A 164 17.40 14.85 -16.53
CA PRO A 164 17.83 14.40 -15.22
C PRO A 164 17.08 15.17 -14.13
N TYR A 165 16.59 14.43 -13.14
CA TYR A 165 16.08 14.98 -11.89
C TYR A 165 17.14 14.78 -10.81
N VAL A 166 17.32 15.79 -9.97
CA VAL A 166 18.32 15.75 -8.92
C VAL A 166 17.66 16.02 -7.58
N PRO A 167 17.77 15.13 -6.58
CA PRO A 167 17.26 15.39 -5.24
C PRO A 167 18.10 16.47 -4.58
N LEU A 168 17.42 17.52 -4.18
CA LEU A 168 17.99 18.66 -3.46
C LEU A 168 17.50 18.62 -2.03
N SER A 169 18.36 19.05 -1.10
CA SER A 169 18.00 19.15 0.30
C SER A 169 16.98 20.26 0.55
N ASP A 170 16.37 20.23 1.72
CA ASP A 170 15.47 21.28 2.18
C ASP A 170 16.24 22.61 2.30
N PHE A 171 15.56 23.72 1.98
CA PHE A 171 16.11 25.06 2.12
C PHE A 171 15.53 25.74 3.36
N HIS A 172 16.40 26.06 4.31
CA HIS A 172 16.05 26.76 5.54
C HIS A 172 16.44 28.24 5.41
N PHE A 173 15.52 29.14 5.75
CA PHE A 173 15.74 30.57 5.66
C PHE A 173 14.93 31.34 6.69
N VAL A 174 15.33 32.59 6.95
CA VAL A 174 14.57 33.52 7.79
C VAL A 174 13.69 34.39 6.89
N GLY A 175 12.37 34.28 7.07
CA GLY A 175 11.38 35.09 6.38
C GLY A 175 10.96 36.28 7.23
N LYS A 176 10.89 37.47 6.62
CA LYS A 176 10.29 38.66 7.22
C LYS A 176 8.83 38.76 6.78
N VAL A 177 7.94 39.00 7.75
CA VAL A 177 6.52 39.19 7.50
C VAL A 177 6.22 40.69 7.42
N ALA A 178 5.42 41.11 6.46
CA ALA A 178 4.93 42.49 6.36
C ALA A 178 3.50 42.53 5.83
N VAL A 179 2.86 43.68 6.05
CA VAL A 179 1.60 43.99 5.37
C VAL A 179 1.92 44.42 3.94
N ALA A 180 1.31 43.75 2.98
CA ALA A 180 1.41 44.05 1.56
C ALA A 180 0.04 44.43 1.00
N GLN A 181 0.05 45.31 0.00
CA GLN A 181 -1.16 45.70 -0.73
C GLN A 181 -1.16 45.04 -2.11
N SER A 182 -2.22 44.31 -2.42
CA SER A 182 -2.48 43.81 -3.77
C SER A 182 -3.45 44.71 -4.52
N ASN A 183 -3.22 44.88 -5.82
CA ASN A 183 -4.20 45.49 -6.74
C ASN A 183 -5.33 44.53 -7.13
N ASP A 184 -5.23 43.26 -6.73
CA ASP A 184 -6.29 42.26 -6.88
C ASP A 184 -7.44 42.59 -5.90
N ALA A 185 -8.63 42.83 -6.45
CA ALA A 185 -9.83 43.20 -5.71
C ALA A 185 -10.24 42.16 -4.66
N THR A 186 -9.78 40.92 -4.79
CA THR A 186 -10.09 39.83 -3.85
C THR A 186 -9.08 39.69 -2.71
N LEU A 187 -7.84 40.17 -2.89
CA LEU A 187 -6.77 40.00 -1.91
C LEU A 187 -6.51 41.25 -1.08
N GLY A 188 -6.57 42.45 -1.68
CA GLY A 188 -6.41 43.72 -0.98
C GLY A 188 -5.17 43.79 -0.06
N GLU A 189 -5.35 44.34 1.13
CA GLU A 189 -4.35 44.35 2.20
C GLU A 189 -4.22 42.95 2.82
N HIS A 190 -3.01 42.41 2.89
CA HIS A 190 -2.77 41.06 3.39
C HIS A 190 -1.38 40.93 4.02
N LEU A 191 -1.20 39.89 4.83
CA LEU A 191 0.13 39.51 5.31
C LEU A 191 0.90 38.76 4.21
N ALA A 192 2.14 39.18 4.00
CA ALA A 192 3.05 38.59 3.05
C ALA A 192 4.38 38.27 3.73
N MET A 193 5.02 37.19 3.27
CA MET A 193 6.36 36.78 3.68
C MET A 193 7.31 36.94 2.50
N PHE A 194 8.49 37.49 2.78
CA PHE A 194 9.63 37.57 1.88
C PHE A 194 10.89 37.06 2.57
N GLU A 195 11.85 36.60 1.79
CA GLU A 195 13.17 36.23 2.31
C GLU A 195 13.85 37.48 2.88
N ALA A 196 14.32 37.42 4.12
CA ALA A 196 15.01 38.55 4.73
C ALA A 196 16.36 38.79 4.03
N GLU A 197 16.69 40.05 3.73
CA GLU A 197 18.01 40.40 3.22
C GLU A 197 19.08 40.04 4.25
N ALA A 198 20.09 39.28 3.82
CA ALA A 198 21.21 38.88 4.65
C ALA A 198 22.53 39.11 3.89
N GLU A 199 23.49 39.79 4.52
CA GLU A 199 24.82 40.05 3.93
C GLU A 199 25.55 38.74 3.55
N ASN A 200 25.28 37.65 4.28
CA ASN A 200 25.87 36.32 4.07
C ASN A 200 24.83 35.32 3.55
N ARG A 201 23.91 35.73 2.68
CA ARG A 201 22.94 34.81 2.06
C ARG A 201 23.69 33.67 1.36
N PRO A 202 23.43 32.39 1.69
CA PRO A 202 24.08 31.28 1.01
C PRO A 202 23.70 31.29 -0.48
N PHE A 203 24.60 30.80 -1.34
CA PHE A 203 24.31 30.73 -2.76
C PHE A 203 23.16 29.74 -3.01
N ALA A 204 21.96 30.27 -3.28
CA ALA A 204 20.72 29.53 -3.42
C ALA A 204 19.85 30.16 -4.53
N PRO A 205 18.87 29.41 -5.08
CA PRO A 205 17.84 29.99 -5.94
C PRO A 205 17.10 31.13 -5.26
N ASP A 206 16.51 32.02 -6.06
CA ASP A 206 15.54 32.97 -5.52
C ASP A 206 14.26 32.25 -5.10
N LEU A 207 13.54 32.84 -4.13
CA LEU A 207 12.33 32.24 -3.54
C LEU A 207 11.32 31.78 -4.61
N HIS A 208 11.14 32.57 -5.68
CA HIS A 208 10.25 32.23 -6.79
C HIS A 208 10.75 31.03 -7.62
N GLU A 209 12.06 30.84 -7.75
CA GLU A 209 12.64 29.72 -8.49
C GLU A 209 12.41 28.40 -7.76
N PHE A 210 12.47 28.38 -6.43
CA PHE A 210 12.11 27.20 -5.63
C PHE A 210 10.70 26.69 -5.97
N PHE A 211 9.71 27.58 -6.02
CA PHE A 211 8.33 27.18 -6.35
C PHE A 211 8.16 26.76 -7.81
N ARG A 212 8.83 27.43 -8.76
CA ARG A 212 8.79 27.05 -10.18
C ARG A 212 9.42 25.68 -10.44
N THR A 213 10.36 25.28 -9.59
CA THR A 213 11.12 24.03 -9.73
C THR A 213 10.49 22.86 -8.96
N GLY A 214 9.38 23.08 -8.25
CA GLY A 214 8.60 22.01 -7.63
C GLY A 214 9.01 21.68 -6.19
N PHE A 215 9.73 22.58 -5.53
CA PHE A 215 9.77 22.56 -4.07
C PHE A 215 8.39 22.87 -3.48
N ARG A 216 8.15 22.41 -2.25
CA ARG A 216 6.90 22.63 -1.52
C ARG A 216 7.12 23.54 -0.32
N GLY A 217 6.09 24.26 0.11
CA GLY A 217 6.14 25.15 1.27
C GLY A 217 5.75 26.58 0.93
N PRO A 218 6.24 27.59 1.67
CA PRO A 218 7.10 27.45 2.86
C PRO A 218 6.33 26.79 4.01
N TYR A 219 7.05 26.18 4.93
CA TYR A 219 6.54 25.61 6.17
C TYR A 219 7.23 26.28 7.35
N ALA A 220 6.57 26.33 8.52
CA ALA A 220 7.20 26.82 9.73
C ALA A 220 8.38 25.92 10.10
N ASP A 221 9.57 26.50 10.28
CA ASP A 221 10.76 25.77 10.69
C ASP A 221 10.85 25.76 12.22
N VAL A 222 10.18 24.78 12.82
CA VAL A 222 10.14 24.57 14.28
C VAL A 222 11.18 23.54 14.75
N GLY A 223 12.12 23.13 13.88
CA GLY A 223 13.11 22.10 14.18
C GLY A 223 12.56 20.66 14.21
N GLU A 224 11.29 20.45 13.82
CA GLU A 224 10.69 19.13 13.68
C GLU A 224 11.04 18.50 12.32
N GLY A 225 11.13 17.16 12.31
CA GLY A 225 11.29 16.39 11.07
C GLY A 225 10.11 16.56 10.12
N ARG A 226 10.33 16.26 8.84
CA ARG A 226 9.30 16.29 7.78
C ARG A 226 8.10 15.42 8.18
N PRO A 227 6.88 15.97 8.29
CA PRO A 227 5.70 15.17 8.58
C PRO A 227 5.47 14.09 7.52
N PRO A 228 5.02 12.89 7.95
CA PRO A 228 4.75 11.80 7.04
C PRO A 228 3.49 12.06 6.22
N TRP A 229 3.23 11.19 5.26
CA TRP A 229 1.95 11.12 4.57
C TRP A 229 1.00 10.16 5.29
N GLY A 230 -0.30 10.40 5.16
CA GLY A 230 -1.32 9.60 5.85
C GLY A 230 -2.52 9.27 4.96
N PHE A 231 -3.16 8.15 5.25
CA PHE A 231 -4.45 7.78 4.68
C PHE A 231 -5.56 8.48 5.46
N VAL A 232 -6.61 8.91 4.77
CA VAL A 232 -7.79 9.49 5.43
C VAL A 232 -8.77 8.37 5.74
N GLY A 233 -9.10 8.11 7.02
CA GLY A 233 -10.08 7.08 7.40
C GLY A 233 -11.47 7.41 6.85
N ILE A 234 -12.23 6.43 6.34
CA ILE A 234 -13.58 6.63 5.75
C ILE A 234 -14.55 7.31 6.72
N ASP A 235 -15.63 7.92 6.21
CA ASP A 235 -16.68 8.47 7.05
C ASP A 235 -17.25 7.38 7.99
N GLY A 236 -17.31 7.68 9.29
CA GLY A 236 -17.78 6.76 10.33
C GLY A 236 -16.71 5.80 10.88
N PHE A 237 -15.52 5.72 10.27
CA PHE A 237 -14.40 5.04 10.90
C PHE A 237 -13.88 5.87 12.08
N THR A 238 -13.79 5.24 13.25
CA THR A 238 -13.34 5.90 14.49
C THR A 238 -12.34 5.00 15.20
N ALA A 239 -11.23 5.60 15.62
CA ALA A 239 -10.21 4.99 16.45
C ALA A 239 -9.54 6.10 17.28
N GLU A 240 -9.05 5.75 18.47
CA GLU A 240 -8.41 6.70 19.37
C GLU A 240 -7.05 7.14 18.81
N PRO A 241 -6.74 8.45 18.75
CA PRO A 241 -5.40 8.91 18.37
C PRO A 241 -4.29 8.28 19.22
N GLY A 242 -3.18 7.91 18.58
CA GLY A 242 -2.08 7.15 19.19
C GLY A 242 -2.27 5.63 19.14
N THR A 243 -3.44 5.13 18.73
CA THR A 243 -3.66 3.69 18.52
C THR A 243 -2.84 3.20 17.33
N LYS A 244 -2.16 2.07 17.50
CA LYS A 244 -1.51 1.34 16.41
C LYS A 244 -2.45 0.27 15.88
N LEU A 245 -2.69 0.28 14.58
CA LEU A 245 -3.55 -0.67 13.88
C LEU A 245 -2.70 -1.52 12.95
N ASP A 246 -2.87 -2.84 13.06
CA ASP A 246 -2.36 -3.77 12.06
C ASP A 246 -3.29 -3.73 10.86
N LEU A 247 -2.74 -3.34 9.71
CA LEU A 247 -3.44 -3.18 8.45
C LEU A 247 -2.91 -4.14 7.40
N ARG A 248 -3.76 -4.44 6.42
CA ARG A 248 -3.46 -5.31 5.30
C ARG A 248 -3.93 -4.69 4.00
N LEU A 249 -3.09 -4.69 2.99
CA LEU A 249 -3.48 -4.50 1.59
C LEU A 249 -3.73 -5.88 0.98
N PRO A 250 -5.00 -6.27 0.77
CA PRO A 250 -5.33 -7.58 0.22
C PRO A 250 -4.91 -7.64 -1.25
N ALA A 251 -4.20 -8.71 -1.63
CA ALA A 251 -3.83 -8.94 -3.01
C ALA A 251 -4.98 -9.61 -3.78
N SER A 252 -5.21 -9.17 -5.02
CA SER A 252 -6.18 -9.77 -5.91
C SER A 252 -5.76 -11.19 -6.30
N PRO A 253 -6.66 -12.19 -6.21
CA PRO A 253 -6.36 -13.56 -6.67
C PRO A 253 -6.08 -13.60 -8.19
N ARG A 254 -6.57 -12.60 -8.94
CA ARG A 254 -6.36 -12.41 -10.37
C ARG A 254 -5.08 -11.62 -10.70
N GLY A 255 -4.29 -11.28 -9.68
CA GLY A 255 -3.02 -10.55 -9.80
C GLY A 255 -3.16 -9.03 -9.78
N GLU A 256 -2.04 -8.35 -9.52
CA GLU A 256 -1.91 -6.91 -9.41
C GLU A 256 -1.31 -6.27 -10.67
N PRO A 257 -1.72 -5.04 -11.05
CA PRO A 257 -1.24 -4.37 -12.25
C PRO A 257 0.13 -3.69 -12.07
N PHE A 258 1.09 -4.41 -11.49
CA PHE A 258 2.44 -3.90 -11.20
C PHE A 258 3.42 -4.09 -12.36
N VAL A 259 2.98 -4.75 -13.42
CA VAL A 259 3.81 -5.15 -14.55
C VAL A 259 3.57 -4.23 -15.73
N ARG A 260 4.63 -3.89 -16.46
CA ARG A 260 4.56 -3.32 -17.80
C ARG A 260 5.24 -4.24 -18.80
N LEU A 261 4.87 -4.08 -20.07
CA LEU A 261 5.58 -4.70 -21.18
C LEU A 261 6.61 -3.72 -21.74
N ASN A 262 7.85 -4.16 -21.90
CA ASN A 262 8.88 -3.37 -22.59
C ASN A 262 8.81 -3.56 -24.12
N ARG A 263 9.61 -2.80 -24.88
CA ARG A 263 9.64 -2.87 -26.36
C ARG A 263 9.86 -4.26 -26.95
N VAL A 264 10.59 -5.14 -26.26
CA VAL A 264 10.86 -6.50 -26.74
C VAL A 264 9.76 -7.49 -26.33
N GLY A 265 8.73 -7.03 -25.62
CA GLY A 265 7.61 -7.85 -25.17
C GLY A 265 7.85 -8.61 -23.87
N GLY A 266 8.94 -8.30 -23.16
CA GLY A 266 9.21 -8.84 -21.83
C GLY A 266 8.40 -8.12 -20.75
N ALA A 267 7.99 -8.88 -19.74
CA ALA A 267 7.34 -8.35 -18.54
C ALA A 267 8.38 -7.83 -17.55
N GLU A 268 8.20 -6.59 -17.10
CA GLU A 268 9.04 -5.97 -16.07
C GLU A 268 8.20 -5.23 -15.03
N ALA A 269 8.76 -5.08 -13.84
CA ALA A 269 8.10 -4.51 -12.68
C ALA A 269 9.10 -3.69 -11.83
N PRO A 270 8.63 -2.86 -10.88
CA PRO A 270 9.49 -2.15 -9.93
C PRO A 270 10.43 -3.09 -9.15
N PRO A 271 11.57 -2.61 -8.65
CA PRO A 271 12.51 -3.40 -7.86
C PRO A 271 12.02 -3.58 -6.42
N TRP A 272 10.84 -4.18 -6.24
CA TRP A 272 10.29 -4.47 -4.92
C TRP A 272 10.67 -5.88 -4.46
N THR A 273 10.94 -6.03 -3.17
CA THR A 273 11.27 -7.32 -2.57
C THR A 273 10.16 -8.36 -2.80
N SER A 274 8.89 -7.94 -2.75
CA SER A 274 7.73 -8.80 -3.03
C SER A 274 7.70 -9.32 -4.48
N LEU A 275 8.24 -8.56 -5.43
CA LEU A 275 8.25 -8.91 -6.86
C LEU A 275 9.43 -9.82 -7.23
N VAL A 276 10.57 -9.70 -6.54
CA VAL A 276 11.68 -10.67 -6.66
C VAL A 276 11.24 -12.08 -6.19
N GLY A 277 10.23 -12.14 -5.33
CA GLY A 277 9.59 -13.39 -4.89
C GLY A 277 8.46 -13.90 -5.79
N ALA A 278 8.01 -13.12 -6.78
CA ALA A 278 6.86 -13.49 -7.60
C ALA A 278 7.13 -14.75 -8.42
N ARG A 279 6.12 -15.60 -8.62
CA ARG A 279 6.26 -16.87 -9.35
C ARG A 279 5.27 -17.02 -10.50
N GLU A 280 4.26 -16.16 -10.55
CA GLU A 280 3.17 -16.30 -11.51
C GLU A 280 2.75 -14.94 -12.06
N LEU A 281 2.56 -14.91 -13.36
CA LEU A 281 1.80 -13.90 -14.06
C LEU A 281 0.40 -14.44 -14.38
N VAL A 282 -0.58 -13.56 -14.43
CA VAL A 282 -1.96 -13.87 -14.78
C VAL A 282 -2.37 -12.99 -15.96
N VAL A 283 -2.77 -13.61 -17.05
CA VAL A 283 -3.42 -12.92 -18.16
C VAL A 283 -4.93 -13.01 -17.93
N GLN A 284 -5.50 -11.90 -17.53
CA GLN A 284 -6.92 -11.83 -17.17
C GLN A 284 -7.81 -11.85 -18.41
N HIS A 285 -8.82 -12.70 -18.42
CA HIS A 285 -9.94 -12.58 -19.34
C HIS A 285 -10.83 -11.40 -18.90
N GLU A 286 -11.36 -10.63 -19.84
CA GLU A 286 -12.06 -9.37 -19.55
C GLU A 286 -13.35 -9.57 -18.77
N THR A 287 -14.03 -10.71 -18.98
CA THR A 287 -15.37 -10.96 -18.42
C THR A 287 -15.49 -12.24 -17.59
N ASP A 288 -14.58 -13.20 -17.74
CA ASP A 288 -14.72 -14.54 -17.17
C ASP A 288 -13.44 -14.97 -16.45
N PRO A 289 -13.38 -14.83 -15.11
CA PRO A 289 -12.22 -15.25 -14.32
C PRO A 289 -11.83 -16.73 -14.48
N GLY A 290 -12.77 -17.61 -14.88
CA GLY A 290 -12.48 -19.02 -15.12
C GLY A 290 -11.61 -19.29 -16.35
N LEU A 291 -11.48 -18.29 -17.23
CA LEU A 291 -10.66 -18.34 -18.44
C LEU A 291 -9.30 -17.64 -18.28
N ASP A 292 -8.96 -17.20 -17.07
CA ASP A 292 -7.67 -16.59 -16.77
C ASP A 292 -6.52 -17.57 -17.03
N ILE A 293 -5.45 -17.08 -17.64
CA ILE A 293 -4.28 -17.89 -17.96
C ILE A 293 -3.19 -17.59 -16.92
N VAL A 294 -2.77 -18.61 -16.18
CA VAL A 294 -1.68 -18.52 -15.21
C VAL A 294 -0.37 -18.97 -15.87
N ILE A 295 0.65 -18.13 -15.79
CA ILE A 295 1.94 -18.31 -16.45
C ILE A 295 3.03 -18.34 -15.38
N PRO A 296 3.69 -19.50 -15.17
CA PRO A 296 4.84 -19.59 -14.29
C PRO A 296 6.01 -18.75 -14.81
N VAL A 297 6.63 -17.97 -13.93
CA VAL A 297 7.77 -17.10 -14.23
C VAL A 297 8.92 -17.28 -13.25
N ASP A 298 10.13 -17.02 -13.73
CA ASP A 298 11.32 -16.84 -12.92
C ASP A 298 11.67 -15.35 -12.86
N PRO A 299 11.55 -14.70 -11.69
CA PRO A 299 11.91 -13.31 -11.52
C PRO A 299 13.43 -13.16 -11.44
N GLU A 300 13.95 -12.11 -12.06
CA GLU A 300 15.36 -11.74 -12.01
C GLU A 300 15.46 -10.22 -11.84
N LEU A 301 16.27 -9.77 -10.89
CA LEU A 301 16.61 -8.36 -10.78
C LEU A 301 17.63 -8.03 -11.87
N ASP A 302 17.18 -7.32 -12.90
CA ASP A 302 18.01 -6.85 -14.01
C ASP A 302 18.17 -5.33 -13.87
N GLY A 303 19.28 -4.93 -13.26
CA GLY A 303 19.58 -3.55 -12.93
C GLY A 303 18.50 -2.90 -12.06
N PHE A 304 17.70 -2.02 -12.65
CA PHE A 304 16.71 -1.18 -11.93
C PHE A 304 15.28 -1.73 -11.98
N ARG A 305 15.08 -2.93 -12.51
CA ARG A 305 13.76 -3.56 -12.68
C ARG A 305 13.81 -5.03 -12.33
N VAL A 306 12.68 -5.57 -11.87
CA VAL A 306 12.47 -7.02 -11.84
C VAL A 306 11.94 -7.44 -13.21
N ARG A 307 12.64 -8.35 -13.89
CA ARG A 307 12.17 -9.02 -15.09
C ARG A 307 11.51 -10.34 -14.72
N LEU A 308 10.30 -10.56 -15.21
CA LEU A 308 9.51 -11.76 -14.95
C LEU A 308 9.58 -12.64 -16.19
N ARG A 309 10.56 -13.56 -16.24
CA ARG A 309 10.80 -14.41 -17.43
C ARG A 309 9.88 -15.64 -17.39
N PRO A 310 9.01 -15.83 -18.39
CA PRO A 310 8.18 -17.03 -18.46
C PRO A 310 9.03 -18.29 -18.64
N ARG A 311 8.64 -19.36 -17.94
CA ARG A 311 9.26 -20.68 -18.11
C ARG A 311 8.88 -21.36 -19.42
N ASP A 312 7.69 -21.05 -19.89
CA ASP A 312 7.16 -21.56 -21.14
C ASP A 312 7.54 -20.59 -22.29
N PRO A 313 8.31 -21.07 -23.30
CA PRO A 313 8.69 -20.27 -24.46
C PRO A 313 7.50 -19.69 -25.24
N GLU A 314 6.31 -20.29 -25.16
CA GLU A 314 5.10 -19.75 -25.80
C GLU A 314 4.81 -18.33 -25.30
N TRP A 315 5.15 -18.03 -24.05
CA TRP A 315 4.90 -16.76 -23.39
C TRP A 315 6.10 -15.81 -23.39
N ALA A 316 7.20 -16.15 -24.08
CA ALA A 316 8.42 -15.33 -24.11
C ALA A 316 8.20 -13.91 -24.67
N ASP A 317 7.20 -13.70 -25.53
CA ASP A 317 6.80 -12.40 -26.05
C ASP A 317 5.33 -12.10 -25.74
N PHE A 318 5.09 -11.26 -24.74
CA PHE A 318 3.74 -10.86 -24.32
C PHE A 318 3.04 -9.91 -25.30
N ARG A 319 3.71 -9.38 -26.34
CA ARG A 319 3.04 -8.53 -27.34
C ARG A 319 1.94 -9.28 -28.07
N LYS A 320 2.00 -10.62 -28.10
CA LYS A 320 0.94 -11.49 -28.63
C LYS A 320 -0.43 -11.26 -27.95
N LEU A 321 -0.45 -10.80 -26.70
CA LEU A 321 -1.68 -10.47 -25.96
C LEU A 321 -2.53 -9.40 -26.68
N THR A 322 -1.90 -8.52 -27.45
CA THR A 322 -2.60 -7.52 -28.29
C THR A 322 -3.64 -8.18 -29.18
N ASN A 323 -3.31 -9.36 -29.74
CA ASN A 323 -4.11 -10.09 -30.69
C ASN A 323 -5.06 -11.11 -30.04
N MET A 324 -4.95 -11.36 -28.74
CA MET A 324 -5.84 -12.27 -28.02
C MET A 324 -7.16 -11.55 -27.70
N ALA A 325 -8.22 -11.94 -28.38
CA ALA A 325 -9.57 -11.42 -28.14
C ALA A 325 -10.09 -11.89 -26.77
N GLY A 326 -10.78 -11.00 -26.05
CA GLY A 326 -11.33 -11.29 -24.72
C GLY A 326 -10.34 -11.23 -23.56
N TYR A 327 -9.06 -10.91 -23.80
CA TYR A 327 -8.04 -10.82 -22.74
C TYR A 327 -7.49 -9.40 -22.57
N LYS A 328 -7.12 -9.07 -21.33
CA LYS A 328 -6.35 -7.86 -21.01
C LYS A 328 -4.99 -7.90 -21.71
N LYS A 329 -4.53 -6.72 -22.12
CA LYS A 329 -3.36 -6.58 -23.02
C LYS A 329 -2.02 -6.57 -22.29
N VAL A 330 -2.04 -6.52 -20.97
CA VAL A 330 -0.87 -6.55 -20.09
C VAL A 330 -1.14 -7.59 -19.01
N PRO A 331 -0.15 -8.45 -18.68
CA PRO A 331 -0.29 -9.43 -17.62
C PRO A 331 -0.27 -8.75 -16.24
N PHE A 332 -0.86 -9.42 -15.27
CA PHE A 332 -0.88 -9.03 -13.86
C PHE A 332 0.05 -9.95 -13.09
N VAL A 333 0.67 -9.48 -12.01
CA VAL A 333 1.57 -10.32 -11.20
C VAL A 333 0.85 -10.79 -9.94
N ARG A 334 0.96 -12.07 -9.62
CA ARG A 334 0.45 -12.59 -8.36
C ARG A 334 1.46 -12.31 -7.25
N VAL A 335 1.01 -11.58 -6.23
CA VAL A 335 1.77 -11.22 -5.04
C VAL A 335 0.97 -11.62 -3.78
N PRO A 336 1.63 -11.83 -2.62
CA PRO A 336 0.93 -12.03 -1.38
C PRO A 336 0.31 -10.72 -0.86
N ASP A 337 -0.65 -10.85 0.06
CA ASP A 337 -1.13 -9.73 0.90
C ASP A 337 0.05 -8.98 1.52
N GLN A 338 -0.08 -7.66 1.66
CA GLN A 338 0.94 -6.82 2.27
C GLN A 338 0.44 -6.31 3.63
N ASP A 339 1.06 -6.79 4.70
CA ASP A 339 0.76 -6.36 6.06
C ASP A 339 1.66 -5.17 6.46
N PHE A 340 1.09 -4.18 7.16
CA PHE A 340 1.80 -3.03 7.68
C PHE A 340 1.09 -2.44 8.91
N VAL A 341 1.81 -1.67 9.71
CA VAL A 341 1.23 -0.99 10.88
C VAL A 341 0.99 0.47 10.55
N ALA A 342 -0.14 1.02 10.99
CA ALA A 342 -0.40 2.46 10.94
C ALA A 342 -0.77 3.01 12.32
N GLU A 343 -0.33 4.22 12.61
CA GLU A 343 -0.74 4.98 13.80
C GLU A 343 -1.91 5.91 13.46
N VAL A 344 -2.90 5.95 14.35
CA VAL A 344 -4.08 6.80 14.20
C VAL A 344 -3.77 8.19 14.73
N HIS A 345 -4.11 9.22 13.96
CA HIS A 345 -4.05 10.62 14.35
C HIS A 345 -5.40 11.31 14.08
N GLY A 346 -5.58 12.50 14.64
CA GLY A 346 -6.75 13.33 14.39
C GLY A 346 -6.76 13.99 13.00
N ASP A 347 -7.67 14.95 12.84
CA ASP A 347 -7.90 15.74 11.62
C ASP A 347 -7.07 17.03 11.56
N ALA A 348 -6.33 17.37 12.62
CA ALA A 348 -5.60 18.64 12.77
C ALA A 348 -4.69 19.00 11.57
N ARG A 349 -4.18 18.00 10.83
CA ARG A 349 -3.33 18.17 9.65
C ARG A 349 -4.03 17.87 8.31
N LEU A 350 -5.29 17.44 8.36
CA LEU A 350 -6.09 17.14 7.17
C LEU A 350 -6.63 18.41 6.50
N GLU A 351 -7.12 18.25 5.26
CA GLU A 351 -7.79 19.35 4.56
C GLU A 351 -9.12 19.65 5.23
N PRO A 352 -9.62 20.89 5.17
CA PRO A 352 -10.90 21.25 5.78
C PRO A 352 -12.07 20.35 5.35
N ARG A 353 -12.04 19.81 4.13
CA ARG A 353 -13.05 18.84 3.64
C ARG A 353 -13.08 17.50 4.38
N PHE A 354 -12.05 17.19 5.17
CA PHE A 354 -11.93 15.98 5.98
C PHE A 354 -11.98 16.28 7.48
N ALA A 355 -12.47 17.47 7.88
CA ALA A 355 -12.63 17.81 9.29
C ALA A 355 -13.48 16.77 10.04
N GLY A 356 -13.07 16.43 11.26
CA GLY A 356 -13.67 15.41 12.12
C GLY A 356 -13.26 13.97 11.80
N ARG A 357 -12.47 13.72 10.74
CA ARG A 357 -12.02 12.37 10.35
C ARG A 357 -10.69 12.00 11.00
N THR A 358 -10.38 10.71 11.00
CA THR A 358 -9.08 10.22 11.48
C THR A 358 -8.08 10.12 10.33
N THR A 359 -6.81 10.33 10.63
CA THR A 359 -5.69 10.07 9.74
C THR A 359 -4.99 8.79 10.17
N LEU A 360 -4.62 7.92 9.24
CA LEU A 360 -3.82 6.72 9.50
C LEU A 360 -2.44 6.90 8.86
N VAL A 361 -1.41 7.05 9.68
CA VAL A 361 -0.03 7.25 9.24
C VAL A 361 0.70 5.90 9.21
N PRO A 362 1.12 5.40 8.03
CA PRO A 362 1.92 4.18 7.97
C PRO A 362 3.22 4.33 8.75
N LEU A 363 3.51 3.37 9.63
CA LEU A 363 4.80 3.28 10.32
C LEU A 363 5.81 2.65 9.36
N HIS A 364 6.38 3.49 8.51
CA HIS A 364 7.34 3.12 7.48
C HIS A 364 8.59 3.99 7.59
N GLU A 365 9.78 3.41 7.39
CA GLU A 365 11.08 4.10 7.58
C GLU A 365 11.21 5.40 6.77
N LEU A 366 10.51 5.48 5.64
CA LEU A 366 10.65 6.54 4.65
C LEU A 366 9.72 7.75 4.88
N GLY A 367 8.68 7.59 5.71
CA GLY A 367 7.64 8.60 5.97
C GLY A 367 6.76 9.02 4.78
N GLU A 368 7.21 8.84 3.53
CA GLU A 368 6.49 9.16 2.30
C GLU A 368 6.94 8.25 1.13
N PRO A 369 6.16 8.14 0.04
CA PRO A 369 6.58 7.37 -1.14
C PRO A 369 7.74 8.06 -1.88
N GLN A 370 8.91 7.43 -1.90
CA GLN A 370 10.10 7.96 -2.55
C GLN A 370 10.57 7.11 -3.74
N GLY A 371 10.14 5.84 -3.86
CA GLY A 371 10.68 4.92 -4.84
C GLY A 371 11.98 4.25 -4.36
N PRO A 372 12.75 3.60 -5.25
CA PRO A 372 13.95 2.87 -4.86
C PRO A 372 15.00 3.80 -4.27
N TYR A 373 15.68 3.34 -3.22
CA TYR A 373 16.95 3.92 -2.77
C TYR A 373 18.03 3.56 -3.77
N GLY A 374 19.06 4.40 -3.90
CA GLY A 374 20.21 4.09 -4.73
C GLY A 374 20.77 2.67 -4.51
N GLU A 375 21.52 2.22 -5.51
CA GLU A 375 22.00 0.84 -5.73
C GLU A 375 20.95 -0.17 -6.24
N PHE A 376 21.44 -1.15 -6.98
CA PHE A 376 20.70 -2.19 -7.70
C PHE A 376 20.09 -3.23 -6.74
N LEU A 377 19.35 -2.77 -5.73
CA LEU A 377 18.78 -3.61 -4.68
C LEU A 377 17.26 -3.50 -4.64
N PRO A 378 16.57 -4.61 -4.34
CA PRO A 378 15.15 -4.56 -4.11
C PRO A 378 14.86 -3.89 -2.76
N TYR A 379 13.73 -3.17 -2.67
CA TYR A 379 13.31 -2.50 -1.44
C TYR A 379 11.86 -2.87 -1.07
N ALA A 380 11.50 -2.64 0.19
CA ALA A 380 10.13 -2.73 0.64
C ALA A 380 9.37 -1.45 0.22
N PRO A 381 8.32 -1.55 -0.60
CA PRO A 381 7.59 -0.37 -1.05
C PRO A 381 6.80 0.25 0.10
N HIS A 382 6.75 1.59 0.12
CA HIS A 382 5.83 2.30 0.98
C HIS A 382 4.37 1.91 0.61
N PRO A 383 3.43 1.72 1.56
CA PRO A 383 2.05 1.31 1.25
C PRO A 383 1.34 2.18 0.20
N ALA A 384 1.62 3.48 0.17
CA ALA A 384 1.12 4.38 -0.87
C ALA A 384 1.53 3.96 -2.30
N GLU A 385 2.73 3.44 -2.48
CA GLU A 385 3.22 3.04 -3.81
C GLU A 385 2.44 1.84 -4.34
N LEU A 386 2.06 0.92 -3.45
CA LEU A 386 1.21 -0.23 -3.76
C LEU A 386 -0.22 0.22 -4.15
N VAL A 387 -0.83 1.09 -3.35
CA VAL A 387 -2.18 1.63 -3.61
C VAL A 387 -2.20 2.48 -4.89
N ALA A 388 -1.18 3.32 -5.10
CA ALA A 388 -1.05 4.13 -6.31
C ALA A 388 -0.93 3.29 -7.58
N LEU A 389 -0.35 2.09 -7.46
CA LEU A 389 -0.24 1.10 -8.54
C LEU A 389 -1.45 0.15 -8.61
N GLY A 390 -2.51 0.37 -7.84
CA GLY A 390 -3.80 -0.28 -8.04
C GLY A 390 -4.17 -1.36 -7.02
N MET A 391 -3.36 -1.61 -5.99
CA MET A 391 -3.82 -2.48 -4.90
C MET A 391 -5.05 -1.89 -4.21
N HIS A 392 -5.93 -2.80 -3.78
CA HIS A 392 -7.10 -2.43 -2.99
C HIS A 392 -6.67 -1.74 -1.69
N GLY A 393 -7.48 -0.77 -1.27
CA GLY A 393 -7.22 0.01 -0.06
C GLY A 393 -7.11 -0.86 1.20
N PRO A 394 -6.41 -0.39 2.23
CA PRO A 394 -6.11 -1.19 3.40
C PRO A 394 -7.36 -1.55 4.22
N VAL A 395 -7.32 -2.74 4.80
CA VAL A 395 -8.31 -3.30 5.72
C VAL A 395 -7.64 -3.65 7.05
N LEU A 396 -8.41 -3.78 8.13
CA LEU A 396 -7.88 -4.26 9.40
C LEU A 396 -7.38 -5.71 9.27
N ALA A 397 -6.11 -5.93 9.63
CA ALA A 397 -5.56 -7.27 9.76
C ALA A 397 -6.21 -7.94 10.99
N ARG A 398 -6.72 -9.17 10.83
CA ARG A 398 -7.26 -9.97 11.95
C ARG A 398 -6.42 -11.22 12.15
N ASP A 399 -5.99 -11.47 13.38
CA ASP A 399 -5.49 -12.76 13.83
C ASP A 399 -6.56 -13.84 13.62
N GLY A 400 -6.12 -15.06 13.27
CA GLY A 400 -6.99 -16.17 12.88
C GLY A 400 -8.10 -16.54 13.89
N SER A 401 -7.96 -16.20 15.18
CA SER A 401 -8.98 -16.39 16.22
C SER A 401 -10.12 -15.35 16.15
N ALA A 402 -9.81 -14.11 15.79
CA ALA A 402 -10.80 -13.05 15.55
C ALA A 402 -11.62 -13.28 14.27
N LYS A 403 -11.14 -14.15 13.35
CA LYS A 403 -11.87 -14.56 12.13
C LYS A 403 -13.13 -15.39 12.44
N ILE A 404 -13.15 -16.14 13.55
CA ILE A 404 -14.32 -16.93 13.98
C ILE A 404 -15.27 -16.08 14.85
N GLY A 405 -14.72 -15.31 15.80
CA GLY A 405 -15.51 -14.46 16.70
C GLY A 405 -16.19 -13.28 16.02
N GLY A 406 -15.50 -12.61 15.08
CA GLY A 406 -16.03 -11.43 14.41
C GLY A 406 -17.14 -11.71 13.38
N ARG A 407 -17.15 -12.89 12.74
CA ARG A 407 -18.25 -13.29 11.85
C ARG A 407 -19.56 -13.58 12.61
N LEU A 408 -19.47 -14.03 13.86
CA LEU A 408 -20.62 -14.18 14.74
C LEU A 408 -21.15 -12.82 15.22
N HIS A 409 -20.27 -11.83 15.39
CA HIS A 409 -20.66 -10.56 15.99
C HIS A 409 -21.26 -9.54 15.01
N ASP A 410 -20.74 -9.45 13.78
CA ASP A 410 -20.92 -8.27 12.93
C ASP A 410 -22.12 -8.34 11.94
N GLY A 411 -22.77 -9.50 11.77
CA GLY A 411 -23.85 -9.64 10.76
C GLY A 411 -25.01 -10.58 11.08
N ALA A 412 -24.99 -11.27 12.21
CA ALA A 412 -26.00 -12.28 12.54
C ALA A 412 -27.09 -11.74 13.50
N PRO A 413 -28.39 -12.00 13.24
CA PRO A 413 -29.45 -11.79 14.23
C PRO A 413 -29.10 -12.49 15.55
N SER A 414 -29.48 -11.89 16.68
CA SER A 414 -29.11 -12.38 18.03
C SER A 414 -29.47 -13.86 18.28
N TRP A 415 -30.52 -14.38 17.65
CA TRP A 415 -30.92 -15.77 17.76
C TRP A 415 -29.97 -16.75 17.00
N VAL A 416 -29.39 -16.32 15.87
CA VAL A 416 -28.37 -17.10 15.13
C VAL A 416 -27.07 -17.16 15.91
N ARG A 417 -26.70 -16.06 16.61
CA ARG A 417 -25.57 -16.03 17.55
C ARG A 417 -25.76 -17.02 18.69
N GLY A 418 -26.96 -17.07 19.27
CA GLY A 418 -27.32 -18.04 20.31
C GLY A 418 -27.20 -19.49 19.84
N LEU A 419 -27.65 -19.79 18.62
CA LEU A 419 -27.56 -21.12 18.03
C LEU A 419 -26.12 -21.53 17.71
N GLY A 420 -25.29 -20.63 17.19
CA GLY A 420 -23.88 -20.91 16.91
C GLY A 420 -23.07 -21.19 18.18
N ILE A 421 -23.29 -20.41 19.24
CA ILE A 421 -22.67 -20.62 20.56
C ILE A 421 -23.18 -21.92 21.18
N ALA A 422 -24.49 -22.21 21.11
CA ALA A 422 -25.05 -23.47 21.59
C ALA A 422 -24.51 -24.68 20.83
N ALA A 423 -24.33 -24.59 19.51
CA ALA A 423 -23.77 -25.67 18.70
C ALA A 423 -22.29 -25.93 19.04
N LEU A 424 -21.48 -24.89 19.23
CA LEU A 424 -20.09 -25.02 19.66
C LEU A 424 -19.97 -25.57 21.09
N LEU A 425 -20.84 -25.13 22.00
CA LEU A 425 -20.94 -25.69 23.36
C LEU A 425 -21.35 -27.15 23.32
N LEU A 426 -22.33 -27.54 22.51
CA LEU A 426 -22.75 -28.94 22.34
C LEU A 426 -21.63 -29.79 21.74
N LEU A 427 -20.85 -29.26 20.80
CA LEU A 427 -19.66 -29.92 20.26
C LEU A 427 -18.56 -30.08 21.31
N GLY A 428 -18.31 -29.04 22.11
CA GLY A 428 -17.38 -29.09 23.24
C GLY A 428 -17.81 -30.11 24.31
N ILE A 429 -19.09 -30.09 24.70
CA ILE A 429 -19.68 -31.04 25.66
C ILE A 429 -19.65 -32.46 25.10
N ALA A 430 -19.97 -32.67 23.82
CA ALA A 430 -19.88 -33.99 23.17
C ALA A 430 -18.43 -34.50 23.12
N SER A 431 -17.47 -33.62 22.89
CA SER A 431 -16.03 -33.95 22.88
C SER A 431 -15.53 -34.32 24.28
N ILE A 432 -15.98 -33.59 25.30
CA ILE A 432 -15.65 -33.85 26.71
C ILE A 432 -16.34 -35.14 27.20
N ALA A 433 -17.60 -35.37 26.83
CA ALA A 433 -18.37 -36.56 27.20
C ALA A 433 -17.91 -37.83 26.46
N ALA A 434 -17.27 -37.70 25.29
CA ALA A 434 -16.66 -38.81 24.57
C ALA A 434 -15.38 -39.32 25.25
N TRP A 435 -14.70 -38.48 26.03
CA TRP A 435 -13.39 -38.78 26.62
C TRP A 435 -13.44 -39.90 27.69
N PRO A 436 -14.39 -39.91 28.65
CA PRO A 436 -14.51 -41.01 29.62
C PRO A 436 -14.94 -42.34 28.99
N VAL A 437 -15.72 -42.30 27.90
CA VAL A 437 -16.27 -43.50 27.25
C VAL A 437 -15.23 -44.20 26.39
N LEU A 438 -14.33 -43.45 25.75
CA LEU A 438 -13.18 -44.02 25.03
C LEU A 438 -12.17 -44.71 25.97
N LEU A 439 -12.23 -44.43 27.28
CA LEU A 439 -11.35 -44.96 28.31
C LEU A 439 -11.91 -46.22 29.03
N HIS A 440 -13.10 -46.73 28.69
CA HIS A 440 -13.62 -48.00 29.22
C HIS A 440 -13.58 -49.14 28.18
N GLU A 441 -13.30 -50.36 28.65
CA GLU A 441 -12.91 -51.54 27.86
C GLU A 441 -14.07 -52.39 27.30
N ASP A 442 -15.32 -52.01 27.50
CA ASP A 442 -16.43 -52.85 27.05
C ASP A 442 -16.76 -52.65 25.55
N GLU A 443 -16.39 -53.63 24.71
CA GLU A 443 -16.50 -53.60 23.25
C GLU A 443 -17.94 -53.43 22.74
N GLY A 444 -18.94 -53.87 23.53
CA GLY A 444 -20.35 -53.76 23.17
C GLY A 444 -20.86 -52.31 23.19
N GLN A 445 -20.42 -51.51 24.16
CA GLN A 445 -20.78 -50.09 24.28
C GLN A 445 -20.03 -49.20 23.27
N ARG A 446 -18.78 -49.55 22.93
CA ARG A 446 -17.97 -48.79 21.95
C ARG A 446 -18.63 -48.69 20.57
N ARG A 447 -19.33 -49.74 20.10
CA ARG A 447 -19.98 -49.72 18.78
C ARG A 447 -21.22 -48.83 18.74
N VAL A 448 -22.06 -48.88 19.78
CA VAL A 448 -23.29 -48.06 19.84
C VAL A 448 -22.94 -46.58 20.01
N ILE A 449 -21.94 -46.29 20.85
CA ILE A 449 -21.52 -44.91 21.12
C ILE A 449 -20.67 -44.35 19.97
N GLY A 450 -19.87 -45.18 19.28
CA GLY A 450 -19.16 -44.79 18.07
C GLY A 450 -20.11 -44.38 16.93
N VAL A 451 -21.23 -45.10 16.77
CA VAL A 451 -22.28 -44.72 15.80
C VAL A 451 -22.99 -43.43 16.23
N ALA A 452 -23.25 -43.24 17.52
CA ALA A 452 -23.86 -42.00 18.03
C ALA A 452 -22.94 -40.78 17.85
N LEU A 453 -21.63 -40.94 18.07
CA LEU A 453 -20.62 -39.90 17.83
C LEU A 453 -20.45 -39.60 16.34
N ALA A 454 -20.42 -40.63 15.49
CA ALA A 454 -20.39 -40.43 14.03
C ALA A 454 -21.66 -39.71 13.55
N ALA A 455 -22.83 -40.08 14.06
CA ALA A 455 -24.08 -39.40 13.77
C ALA A 455 -24.06 -37.95 14.28
N ALA A 456 -23.51 -37.67 15.46
CA ALA A 456 -23.40 -36.31 16.00
C ALA A 456 -22.43 -35.43 15.21
N VAL A 457 -21.29 -35.98 14.75
CA VAL A 457 -20.33 -35.28 13.89
C VAL A 457 -20.90 -35.00 12.51
N VAL A 458 -21.58 -35.99 11.90
CA VAL A 458 -22.25 -35.82 10.60
C VAL A 458 -23.41 -34.83 10.70
N SER A 459 -24.21 -34.91 11.76
CA SER A 459 -25.31 -33.97 12.01
C SER A 459 -24.80 -32.56 12.30
N GLY A 460 -23.72 -32.44 13.07
CA GLY A 460 -23.01 -31.19 13.32
C GLY A 460 -22.53 -30.57 12.01
N GLY A 461 -21.81 -31.33 11.19
CA GLY A 461 -21.33 -30.89 9.87
C GLY A 461 -22.45 -30.50 8.91
N LEU A 462 -23.55 -31.26 8.87
CA LEU A 462 -24.74 -30.94 8.07
C LEU A 462 -25.44 -29.67 8.55
N CYS A 463 -25.52 -29.43 9.87
CA CYS A 463 -26.04 -28.19 10.42
C CYS A 463 -25.14 -26.99 10.08
N THR A 464 -23.81 -27.13 10.15
CA THR A 464 -22.89 -26.06 9.73
C THR A 464 -22.99 -25.78 8.23
N TRP A 465 -23.17 -26.83 7.42
CA TRP A 465 -23.36 -26.72 5.97
C TRP A 465 -24.71 -26.05 5.60
N ALA A 466 -25.78 -26.37 6.32
CA ALA A 466 -27.10 -25.75 6.18
C ALA A 466 -27.10 -24.27 6.60
N VAL A 467 -26.39 -23.92 7.66
CA VAL A 467 -26.20 -22.52 8.09
C VAL A 467 -25.38 -21.73 7.07
N ALA A 468 -24.40 -22.35 6.40
CA ALA A 468 -23.60 -21.71 5.37
C ALA A 468 -24.38 -21.45 4.06
N TYR A 469 -25.41 -22.23 3.74
CA TYR A 469 -26.15 -22.15 2.47
C TYR A 469 -27.59 -21.60 2.56
N GLY A 470 -28.08 -21.27 3.76
CA GLY A 470 -29.33 -20.52 3.95
C GLY A 470 -30.56 -21.33 4.37
N ILE A 471 -31.57 -20.58 4.84
CA ILE A 471 -32.68 -21.00 5.74
C ILE A 471 -33.51 -22.18 5.20
N ALA A 472 -33.62 -22.38 3.89
CA ALA A 472 -34.42 -23.45 3.29
C ALA A 472 -33.89 -24.88 3.59
N SER A 473 -32.62 -25.00 3.99
CA SER A 473 -31.95 -26.29 4.24
C SER A 473 -32.06 -26.79 5.69
N ILE A 474 -32.50 -25.93 6.63
CA ILE A 474 -32.61 -26.26 8.06
C ILE A 474 -33.71 -27.29 8.32
N GLY A 475 -34.84 -27.19 7.60
CA GLY A 475 -35.95 -28.15 7.71
C GLY A 475 -35.55 -29.56 7.28
N SER A 476 -34.73 -29.67 6.23
CA SER A 476 -34.21 -30.95 5.72
C SER A 476 -33.18 -31.57 6.67
N ALA A 477 -32.30 -30.76 7.26
CA ALA A 477 -31.34 -31.23 8.25
C ALA A 477 -32.02 -31.74 9.53
N LEU A 478 -33.01 -31.01 10.05
CA LEU A 478 -33.83 -31.44 11.19
C LEU A 478 -34.62 -32.73 10.89
N ALA A 479 -35.18 -32.87 9.69
CA ALA A 479 -35.89 -34.08 9.29
C ALA A 479 -34.98 -35.32 9.25
N ILE A 480 -33.73 -35.16 8.81
CA ILE A 480 -32.73 -36.25 8.78
C ILE A 480 -32.30 -36.63 10.20
N VAL A 481 -32.08 -35.65 11.08
CA VAL A 481 -31.70 -35.88 12.49
C VAL A 481 -32.84 -36.57 13.25
N CYS A 482 -34.08 -36.09 13.09
CA CYS A 482 -35.26 -36.71 13.72
C CYS A 482 -35.55 -38.10 13.15
N GLY A 483 -35.41 -38.30 11.84
CA GLY A 483 -35.55 -39.61 11.19
C GLY A 483 -34.50 -40.62 11.66
N GLY A 484 -33.25 -40.20 11.81
CA GLY A 484 -32.16 -41.03 12.34
C GLY A 484 -32.38 -41.43 13.81
N ALA A 485 -32.84 -40.50 14.66
CA ALA A 485 -33.18 -40.79 16.05
C ALA A 485 -34.38 -41.75 16.20
N ALA A 486 -35.37 -41.65 15.31
CA ALA A 486 -36.51 -42.57 15.27
C ALA A 486 -36.11 -43.99 14.85
N VAL A 487 -35.15 -44.14 13.93
CA VAL A 487 -34.61 -45.45 13.51
C VAL A 487 -33.76 -46.07 14.61
N LEU A 488 -32.91 -45.28 15.28
CA LEU A 488 -32.07 -45.76 16.39
C LEU A 488 -32.89 -46.18 17.62
N SER A 489 -33.95 -45.45 17.94
CA SER A 489 -34.87 -45.85 19.04
C SER A 489 -35.65 -47.12 18.73
N ARG A 490 -36.07 -47.33 17.47
CA ARG A 490 -36.70 -48.60 17.03
C ARG A 490 -35.72 -49.78 17.05
N LEU A 491 -34.47 -49.58 16.65
CA LEU A 491 -33.43 -50.63 16.73
C LEU A 491 -33.09 -50.99 18.19
N GLY A 492 -33.13 -50.02 19.11
CA GLY A 492 -32.99 -50.27 20.54
C GLY A 492 -34.17 -51.04 21.14
N ALA A 493 -35.39 -50.77 20.68
CA ALA A 493 -36.59 -51.48 21.13
C ALA A 493 -36.65 -52.94 20.62
N ILE A 494 -36.21 -53.20 19.39
CA ILE A 494 -36.14 -54.55 18.81
C ILE A 494 -35.13 -55.43 19.55
N ARG A 495 -34.05 -54.83 20.09
CA ARG A 495 -33.04 -55.57 20.85
C ARG A 495 -33.53 -55.99 22.25
N ARG A 496 -34.37 -55.18 22.90
CA ARG A 496 -34.99 -55.49 24.21
C ARG A 496 -36.14 -56.50 24.15
N LEU A 497 -36.65 -56.82 22.97
CA LEU A 497 -37.67 -57.87 22.78
C LEU A 497 -37.06 -59.25 22.47
N ARG A 498 -35.72 -59.31 22.36
CA ARG A 498 -34.98 -60.53 22.01
C ARG A 498 -34.17 -61.10 23.19
N ASP A 499 -34.03 -60.31 24.26
CA ASP A 499 -33.59 -60.72 25.59
C ASP A 499 -34.84 -60.85 26.48
#